data_AF-A0A1L7RKS6-F1
#
_entry.id   AF-A0A1L7RKS6-F1
#
_cell.length_a   1.000
_cell.length_b   1.000
_cell.length_c   1.000
_cell.angle_alpha   90.00
_cell.angle_beta   90.00
_cell.angle_gamma   90.00
#
_symmetry.space_group_name_H-M   'P 1'
#
loop_
_entity.id
_entity.type
_entity.pdbx_description
1 polymer ?
#
loop_
_entity_poly.entity_id
_entity_poly.type
_entity_poly.pdbx_seq_one_letter_code
_entity_poly.pdbx_strand_id
1 'polypeptide(L)'
;MSLVPLFGWPLTILAALVVVAALAVSARWLLRDGADPGARTTWWRRVALGAVVVLILAGPSLAATQAVAVSNVEIYLVVDRTGSMAAEDWAGGPDAGGGTRLDGVRADLTSIREAYPDARFSVIALDSTAARELPLTRDVNAVDAWIGALQQEITNRSHGSSLERALPLLTQTLTAAADSSPEDARLVYILSDGEATDDGAGADEAAAAGTSWEQLAEVVDGGAVLGYGTESGGSMRAFDGSGSDGADYIVDPETGEAAVSVPDTAELQSVADALGITYLQRTGSDDDPASTFTDQDVEQVLSDGRERKRYTTYVVWPLGVIAAGLLIWEGAALIRADRAVQDLARPAVGTRPSQAGGPR
;
A
#
# COMPACT_ATOMS: atom_id res chain seq x y z
N MET A 1 -22.35 8.37 -9.43
CA MET A 1 -21.69 9.66 -9.73
C MET A 1 -21.94 10.60 -8.57
N SER A 2 -20.88 11.14 -7.99
CA SER A 2 -20.93 12.16 -6.93
C SER A 2 -20.37 13.48 -7.46
N LEU A 3 -20.67 14.59 -6.78
CA LEU A 3 -20.04 15.89 -7.03
C LEU A 3 -19.08 16.18 -5.88
N VAL A 4 -17.79 16.26 -6.19
CA VAL A 4 -16.77 16.65 -5.22
C VAL A 4 -16.12 17.92 -5.74
N PRO A 5 -16.34 19.09 -5.11
CA PRO A 5 -15.83 20.36 -5.65
C PRO A 5 -14.30 20.44 -5.52
N LEU A 6 -13.63 20.87 -6.60
CA LEU A 6 -12.17 20.95 -6.71
C LEU A 6 -11.50 21.83 -5.64
N PHE A 7 -12.20 22.86 -5.16
CA PHE A 7 -11.71 23.82 -4.16
C PHE A 7 -12.59 23.90 -2.91
N GLY A 8 -13.50 22.92 -2.72
CA GLY A 8 -14.51 22.95 -1.67
C GLY A 8 -15.79 23.70 -2.06
N TRP A 9 -16.91 23.32 -1.42
CA TRP A 9 -18.24 23.86 -1.72
C TRP A 9 -18.36 25.39 -1.63
N PRO A 10 -17.79 26.08 -0.64
CA PRO A 10 -17.93 27.53 -0.52
C PRO A 10 -17.36 28.29 -1.74
N LEU A 11 -16.20 27.86 -2.24
CA LEU A 11 -15.53 28.47 -3.39
C LEU A 11 -16.27 28.15 -4.70
N THR A 12 -16.77 26.93 -4.87
CA THR A 12 -17.57 26.56 -6.04
C THR A 12 -18.89 27.34 -6.11
N ILE A 13 -19.57 27.53 -4.97
CA ILE A 13 -20.80 28.33 -4.89
C ILE A 13 -20.50 29.80 -5.22
N LEU A 14 -19.41 30.36 -4.68
CA LEU A 14 -19.00 31.73 -4.97
C LEU A 14 -18.72 31.92 -6.48
N ALA A 15 -17.97 31.01 -7.09
CA ALA A 15 -17.69 31.06 -8.52
C ALA A 15 -18.98 30.99 -9.37
N ALA A 16 -19.92 30.10 -9.01
CA ALA A 16 -21.21 30.00 -9.68
C ALA A 16 -22.02 31.31 -9.58
N LEU A 17 -22.03 31.96 -8.41
CA LEU A 17 -22.69 33.25 -8.21
C LEU A 17 -22.07 34.36 -9.07
N VAL A 18 -20.75 34.40 -9.20
CA VAL A 18 -20.05 35.36 -10.07
C VAL A 18 -20.43 35.15 -11.54
N VAL A 19 -20.47 33.90 -12.00
CA VAL A 19 -20.89 33.55 -13.37
C VAL A 19 -22.34 33.99 -13.60
N VAL A 20 -23.27 33.70 -12.67
CA VAL A 20 -24.67 34.11 -12.78
C VAL A 20 -24.80 35.64 -12.82
N ALA A 21 -24.06 36.37 -11.97
CA ALA A 21 -24.06 37.83 -11.97
C ALA A 21 -23.55 38.40 -13.30
N ALA A 22 -22.46 37.86 -13.84
CA ALA A 22 -21.92 38.26 -15.14
C ALA A 22 -22.92 37.97 -16.29
N LEU A 23 -23.60 36.82 -16.27
CA LEU A 23 -24.63 36.47 -17.23
C LEU A 23 -25.84 37.42 -17.14
N ALA A 24 -26.30 37.75 -15.94
CA ALA A 24 -27.40 38.69 -15.71
C ALA A 24 -27.06 40.11 -16.18
N VAL A 25 -25.85 40.59 -15.92
CA VAL A 25 -25.37 41.87 -16.45
C VAL A 25 -25.33 41.82 -17.97
N SER A 26 -24.77 40.76 -18.57
CA SER A 26 -24.69 40.64 -20.04
C SER A 26 -26.06 40.53 -20.71
N ALA A 27 -27.04 39.89 -20.06
CA ALA A 27 -28.42 39.77 -20.52
C ALA A 27 -29.06 41.15 -20.68
N ARG A 28 -28.81 42.07 -19.75
CA ARG A 28 -29.33 43.44 -19.80
C ARG A 28 -28.85 44.24 -21.01
N TRP A 29 -27.79 43.83 -21.69
CA TRP A 29 -27.31 44.52 -22.89
C TRP A 29 -27.63 43.72 -24.17
N LEU A 30 -27.45 42.40 -24.13
CA LEU A 30 -27.57 41.52 -25.29
C LEU A 30 -29.01 41.06 -25.60
N LEU A 31 -29.92 41.15 -24.63
CA LEU A 31 -31.33 40.77 -24.80
C LEU A 31 -32.30 41.96 -24.86
N ARG A 32 -31.78 43.19 -24.94
CA ARG A 32 -32.61 44.40 -25.11
C ARG A 32 -33.30 44.41 -26.47
N ASP A 33 -34.49 45.02 -26.49
CA ASP A 33 -35.19 45.30 -27.73
C ASP A 33 -34.36 46.28 -28.58
N GLY A 34 -34.01 45.86 -29.81
CA GLY A 34 -33.11 46.61 -30.70
C GLY A 34 -31.64 46.16 -30.69
N ALA A 35 -31.29 45.09 -29.96
CA ALA A 35 -29.95 44.50 -30.03
C ALA A 35 -29.68 43.82 -31.39
N ASP A 36 -28.39 43.73 -31.76
CA ASP A 36 -27.96 43.13 -33.03
C ASP A 36 -28.51 41.70 -33.21
N PRO A 37 -28.79 41.26 -34.46
CA PRO A 37 -29.35 39.94 -34.75
C PRO A 37 -28.56 38.75 -34.16
N GLY A 38 -27.26 38.93 -33.87
CA GLY A 38 -26.39 37.92 -33.25
C GLY A 38 -26.29 37.96 -31.72
N ALA A 39 -26.82 39.00 -31.07
CA ALA A 39 -26.64 39.25 -29.64
C ALA A 39 -27.26 38.13 -28.76
N ARG A 40 -28.42 37.60 -29.17
CA ARG A 40 -29.09 36.47 -28.50
C ARG A 40 -28.27 35.19 -28.60
N THR A 41 -27.64 34.92 -29.74
CA THR A 41 -26.78 33.75 -29.96
C THR A 41 -25.50 33.85 -29.13
N THR A 42 -24.90 35.04 -29.04
CA THR A 42 -23.75 35.30 -28.16
C THR A 42 -24.11 35.08 -26.69
N TRP A 43 -25.30 35.53 -26.26
CA TRP A 43 -25.75 35.34 -24.88
C TRP A 43 -25.92 33.85 -24.54
N TRP A 44 -26.60 33.07 -25.39
CA TRP A 44 -26.77 31.63 -25.18
C TRP A 44 -25.44 30.85 -25.16
N ARG A 45 -24.47 31.24 -25.96
CA ARG A 45 -23.13 30.65 -25.94
C ARG A 45 -22.40 30.93 -24.63
N ARG A 46 -22.52 32.15 -24.07
CA ARG A 46 -21.97 32.50 -22.76
C ARG A 46 -22.65 31.74 -21.63
N VAL A 47 -23.97 31.53 -21.72
CA VAL A 47 -24.71 30.68 -20.78
C VAL A 47 -24.20 29.23 -20.84
N ALA A 48 -24.02 28.67 -22.04
CA ALA A 48 -23.48 27.33 -22.21
C ALA A 48 -22.05 27.19 -21.64
N LEU A 49 -21.18 28.16 -21.90
CA LEU A 49 -19.82 28.18 -21.35
C LEU A 49 -19.84 28.28 -19.81
N GLY A 50 -20.67 29.17 -19.27
CA GLY A 50 -20.82 29.33 -17.82
C GLY A 50 -21.32 28.06 -17.14
N ALA A 51 -22.30 27.37 -17.74
CA ALA A 51 -22.80 26.10 -17.24
C ALA A 51 -21.71 25.01 -17.22
N VAL A 52 -20.91 24.90 -18.29
CA VAL A 52 -19.80 23.93 -18.37
C VAL A 52 -18.73 24.24 -17.32
N VAL A 53 -18.37 25.50 -17.12
CA VAL A 53 -17.38 25.92 -16.10
C VAL A 53 -17.85 25.55 -14.69
N VAL A 54 -19.12 25.83 -14.35
CA VAL A 54 -19.69 25.48 -13.05
C VAL A 54 -19.71 23.96 -12.85
N LEU A 55 -20.02 23.18 -13.90
CA LEU A 55 -19.97 21.72 -13.84
C LEU A 55 -18.55 21.20 -13.61
N ILE A 56 -17.53 21.78 -14.25
CA ILE A 56 -16.12 21.42 -13.99
C ILE A 56 -15.74 21.71 -12.53
N LEU A 57 -16.12 22.89 -12.01
CA LEU A 57 -15.85 23.29 -10.61
C LEU A 57 -16.61 22.43 -9.58
N ALA A 58 -17.78 21.91 -9.96
CA ALA A 58 -18.55 20.97 -9.15
C ALA A 58 -17.92 19.57 -9.11
N GLY A 59 -16.98 19.28 -10.02
CA GLY A 59 -16.16 18.07 -10.03
C GLY A 59 -16.99 16.78 -10.10
N PRO A 60 -17.65 16.50 -11.25
CA PRO A 60 -18.31 15.22 -11.46
C PRO A 60 -17.29 14.11 -11.37
N SER A 61 -17.62 13.17 -10.48
CA SER A 61 -16.72 12.09 -10.15
C SER A 61 -17.42 10.75 -10.18
N LEU A 62 -16.66 9.76 -10.60
CA LEU A 62 -17.02 8.37 -10.46
C LEU A 62 -16.32 7.82 -9.23
N ALA A 63 -17.05 7.03 -8.44
CA ALA A 63 -16.42 6.16 -7.46
C ALA A 63 -15.63 5.14 -8.27
N ALA A 64 -14.31 5.29 -8.28
CA ALA A 64 -13.42 4.30 -8.86
C ALA A 64 -13.05 3.35 -7.75
N THR A 65 -13.64 2.17 -7.75
CA THR A 65 -13.05 1.00 -7.09
C THR A 65 -12.02 0.49 -8.09
N GLN A 66 -10.75 0.88 -7.94
CA GLN A 66 -9.71 0.09 -8.58
C GLN A 66 -9.67 -1.25 -7.85
N ALA A 67 -9.74 -2.35 -8.61
CA ALA A 67 -9.24 -3.63 -8.13
C ALA A 67 -7.79 -3.38 -7.70
N VAL A 68 -7.49 -3.71 -6.45
CA VAL A 68 -6.17 -3.51 -5.88
C VAL A 68 -5.25 -4.43 -6.66
N ALA A 69 -4.38 -3.87 -7.48
CA ALA A 69 -3.31 -4.67 -8.05
C ALA A 69 -2.43 -5.14 -6.88
N VAL A 70 -2.01 -6.41 -6.91
CA VAL A 70 -1.14 -7.07 -5.93
C VAL A 70 0.13 -6.25 -5.58
N SER A 71 0.46 -5.23 -6.37
CA SER A 71 1.50 -4.22 -6.13
C SER A 71 1.42 -3.43 -4.81
N ASN A 72 0.27 -3.47 -4.11
CA ASN A 72 0.02 -2.75 -2.85
C ASN A 72 0.07 -3.64 -1.60
N VAL A 73 0.60 -4.86 -1.72
CA VAL A 73 0.83 -5.74 -0.56
C VAL A 73 2.23 -5.51 -0.01
N GLU A 74 2.31 -5.32 1.30
CA GLU A 74 3.52 -5.31 2.11
C GLU A 74 3.53 -6.54 3.00
N ILE A 75 4.63 -7.29 2.98
CA ILE A 75 4.82 -8.53 3.72
C ILE A 75 5.98 -8.33 4.69
N TYR A 76 5.69 -8.48 5.98
CA TYR A 76 6.66 -8.38 7.05
C TYR A 76 6.93 -9.79 7.58
N LEU A 77 8.15 -10.27 7.37
CA LEU A 77 8.62 -11.58 7.82
C LEU A 77 9.38 -11.38 9.12
N VAL A 78 8.82 -11.87 10.23
CA VAL A 78 9.49 -11.94 11.53
C VAL A 78 10.02 -13.36 11.68
N VAL A 79 11.33 -13.52 11.61
CA VAL A 79 11.98 -14.83 11.54
C VAL A 79 12.84 -15.04 12.77
N ASP A 80 12.46 -16.01 13.58
CA ASP A 80 13.29 -16.52 14.65
C ASP A 80 14.45 -17.34 14.09
N ARG A 81 15.66 -16.98 14.50
CA ARG A 81 16.88 -17.70 14.19
C ARG A 81 17.69 -18.03 15.43
N THR A 82 17.06 -18.02 16.61
CA THR A 82 17.69 -18.40 17.87
C THR A 82 18.18 -19.86 17.82
N GLY A 83 18.95 -20.27 18.84
CA GLY A 83 19.51 -21.63 18.89
C GLY A 83 18.46 -22.74 18.85
N SER A 84 17.27 -22.51 19.40
CA SER A 84 16.14 -23.45 19.42
C SER A 84 15.61 -23.79 18.03
N MET A 85 15.72 -22.84 17.09
CA MET A 85 15.38 -23.05 15.68
C MET A 85 16.36 -23.99 14.94
N ALA A 86 17.50 -24.33 15.56
CA ALA A 86 18.42 -25.36 15.06
C ALA A 86 18.08 -26.78 15.53
N ALA A 87 16.98 -26.96 16.26
CA ALA A 87 16.54 -28.28 16.70
C ALA A 87 16.28 -29.21 15.51
N GLU A 88 16.80 -30.43 15.62
CA GLU A 88 16.78 -31.47 14.58
C GLU A 88 15.50 -32.33 14.63
N ASP A 89 14.32 -31.69 14.74
CA ASP A 89 13.02 -32.36 14.80
C ASP A 89 12.12 -32.12 13.58
N TRP A 90 12.59 -31.37 12.58
CA TRP A 90 11.85 -31.13 11.34
C TRP A 90 11.80 -32.36 10.44
N ALA A 91 10.60 -32.72 9.97
CA ALA A 91 10.34 -33.87 9.09
C ALA A 91 10.95 -35.18 9.62
N GLY A 92 10.91 -35.39 10.95
CA GLY A 92 11.47 -36.56 11.61
C GLY A 92 12.98 -36.50 11.87
N GLY A 93 13.62 -35.36 11.60
CA GLY A 93 15.04 -35.10 11.84
C GLY A 93 15.98 -35.67 10.76
N PRO A 94 17.30 -35.38 10.86
CA PRO A 94 18.29 -35.77 9.86
C PRO A 94 18.32 -37.27 9.55
N ASP A 95 18.10 -38.12 10.56
CA ASP A 95 18.09 -39.58 10.40
C ASP A 95 16.91 -40.09 9.55
N ALA A 96 15.81 -39.34 9.49
CA ALA A 96 14.64 -39.64 8.67
C ALA A 96 14.68 -38.97 7.28
N GLY A 97 15.75 -38.22 6.97
CA GLY A 97 15.86 -37.40 5.76
C GLY A 97 15.24 -36.01 5.89
N GLY A 98 14.84 -35.63 7.10
CA GLY A 98 14.46 -34.28 7.49
C GLY A 98 15.67 -33.43 7.88
N GLY A 99 15.49 -32.48 8.78
CA GLY A 99 16.55 -31.53 9.14
C GLY A 99 16.23 -30.71 10.38
N THR A 100 16.65 -29.45 10.34
CA THR A 100 16.42 -28.46 11.39
C THR A 100 15.10 -27.73 11.18
N ARG A 101 14.52 -27.13 12.24
CA ARG A 101 13.36 -26.23 12.10
C ARG A 101 13.60 -25.12 11.08
N LEU A 102 14.83 -24.57 11.03
CA LEU A 102 15.22 -23.58 10.02
C LEU A 102 15.12 -24.08 8.56
N ASP A 103 15.20 -25.38 8.31
CA ASP A 103 14.97 -25.93 6.96
C ASP A 103 13.50 -25.82 6.56
N GLY A 104 12.59 -26.07 7.50
CA GLY A 104 11.15 -25.79 7.34
C GLY A 104 10.87 -24.31 7.12
N VAL A 105 11.49 -23.44 7.94
CA VAL A 105 11.38 -21.97 7.82
C VAL A 105 11.77 -21.52 6.41
N ARG A 106 12.90 -22.00 5.86
CA ARG A 106 13.33 -21.63 4.50
C ARG A 106 12.33 -22.08 3.43
N ALA A 107 11.74 -23.27 3.57
CA ALA A 107 10.74 -23.79 2.64
C ALA A 107 9.45 -22.95 2.66
N ASP A 108 8.96 -22.60 3.84
CA ASP A 108 7.75 -21.79 3.99
C ASP A 108 7.98 -20.33 3.58
N LEU A 109 9.13 -19.73 3.89
CA LEU A 109 9.52 -18.39 3.40
C LEU A 109 9.57 -18.35 1.86
N THR A 110 10.10 -19.40 1.24
CA THR A 110 10.12 -19.52 -0.23
C THR A 110 8.69 -19.59 -0.78
N SER A 111 7.82 -20.36 -0.14
CA SER A 111 6.41 -20.47 -0.52
C SER A 111 5.66 -19.13 -0.39
N ILE A 112 5.88 -18.37 0.69
CA ILE A 112 5.33 -17.02 0.87
C ILE A 112 5.82 -16.10 -0.24
N ARG A 113 7.14 -16.07 -0.49
CA ARG A 113 7.73 -15.24 -1.55
C ARG A 113 7.13 -15.55 -2.91
N GLU A 114 6.98 -16.84 -3.25
CA GLU A 114 6.46 -17.28 -4.55
C GLU A 114 4.98 -16.97 -4.73
N ALA A 115 4.18 -17.03 -3.67
CA ALA A 115 2.77 -16.67 -3.70
C ALA A 115 2.51 -15.18 -3.95
N TYR A 116 3.46 -14.31 -3.56
CA TYR A 116 3.32 -12.86 -3.66
C TYR A 116 4.43 -12.22 -4.52
N PRO A 117 4.50 -12.50 -5.83
CA PRO A 117 5.60 -12.07 -6.69
C PRO A 117 5.72 -10.55 -6.88
N ASP A 118 4.62 -9.81 -6.69
CA ASP A 118 4.55 -8.34 -6.86
C ASP A 118 4.56 -7.56 -5.53
N ALA A 119 4.64 -8.26 -4.39
CA ALA A 119 4.63 -7.64 -3.07
C ALA A 119 5.97 -6.97 -2.71
N ARG A 120 5.92 -6.13 -1.68
CA ARG A 120 7.13 -5.64 -1.00
C ARG A 120 7.39 -6.48 0.23
N PHE A 121 8.63 -6.89 0.45
CA PHE A 121 9.04 -7.69 1.60
C PHE A 121 9.94 -6.89 2.53
N SER A 122 9.75 -7.04 3.83
CA SER A 122 10.71 -6.63 4.86
C SER A 122 10.99 -7.82 5.76
N VAL A 123 12.24 -7.98 6.18
CA VAL A 123 12.64 -9.08 7.06
C VAL A 123 13.18 -8.52 8.37
N ILE A 124 12.61 -9.00 9.47
CA ILE A 124 13.03 -8.75 10.84
C ILE A 124 13.50 -10.10 11.38
N ALA A 125 14.80 -10.23 11.62
CA ALA A 125 15.36 -11.42 12.24
C ALA A 125 15.38 -11.25 13.76
N LEU A 126 15.06 -12.32 14.47
CA LEU A 126 15.09 -12.43 15.92
C LEU A 126 16.19 -13.42 16.34
N ASP A 127 17.10 -12.94 17.17
CA ASP A 127 18.08 -13.74 17.90
C ASP A 127 18.12 -13.28 19.37
N SER A 128 19.31 -13.05 19.95
CA SER A 128 19.44 -12.27 21.19
C SER A 128 18.82 -10.86 21.10
N THR A 129 18.65 -10.33 19.90
CA THR A 129 17.99 -9.04 19.62
C THR A 129 17.08 -9.13 18.39
N ALA A 130 16.17 -8.17 18.23
CA ALA A 130 15.42 -8.01 16.99
C ALA A 130 16.09 -6.99 16.08
N ALA A 131 16.37 -7.36 14.83
CA ALA A 131 17.01 -6.49 13.86
C ALA A 131 16.33 -6.58 12.49
N ARG A 132 16.14 -5.42 11.85
CA ARG A 132 15.66 -5.36 10.47
C ARG A 132 16.81 -5.63 9.51
N GLU A 133 16.90 -6.85 9.01
CA GLU A 133 17.98 -7.27 8.10
C GLU A 133 17.67 -6.89 6.65
N LEU A 134 16.40 -6.88 6.26
CA LEU A 134 15.96 -6.35 4.97
C LEU A 134 14.92 -5.23 5.16
N PRO A 135 15.26 -3.99 4.77
CA PRO A 135 14.27 -2.93 4.60
C PRO A 135 13.22 -3.32 3.57
N LEU A 136 12.04 -2.70 3.66
CA LEU A 136 10.94 -2.94 2.74
C LEU A 136 11.38 -2.75 1.27
N THR A 137 11.36 -3.82 0.49
CA THR A 137 11.89 -3.85 -0.88
C THR A 137 11.02 -4.69 -1.82
N ARG A 138 11.04 -4.37 -3.12
CA ARG A 138 10.45 -5.21 -4.19
C ARG A 138 11.49 -6.14 -4.84
N ASP A 139 12.75 -6.06 -4.41
CA ASP A 139 13.80 -6.92 -4.95
C ASP A 139 13.68 -8.33 -4.38
N VAL A 140 12.89 -9.16 -5.05
CA VAL A 140 12.69 -10.57 -4.67
C VAL A 140 14.00 -11.36 -4.67
N ASN A 141 15.02 -10.97 -5.44
CA ASN A 141 16.31 -11.65 -5.41
C ASN A 141 17.06 -11.37 -4.10
N ALA A 142 16.88 -10.17 -3.52
CA ALA A 142 17.45 -9.86 -2.22
C ALA A 142 16.79 -10.70 -1.12
N VAL A 143 15.47 -10.93 -1.23
CA VAL A 143 14.72 -11.82 -0.34
C VAL A 143 15.21 -13.27 -0.50
N ASP A 144 15.31 -13.78 -1.73
CA ASP A 144 15.80 -15.13 -2.02
C ASP A 144 17.24 -15.35 -1.50
N ALA A 145 18.11 -14.35 -1.70
CA ALA A 145 19.47 -14.37 -1.19
C ALA A 145 19.52 -14.39 0.35
N TRP A 146 18.62 -13.64 1.00
CA TRP A 146 18.52 -13.65 2.46
C TRP A 146 18.00 -14.98 2.99
N ILE A 147 16.95 -15.55 2.38
CA ILE A 147 16.42 -16.88 2.72
C ILE A 147 17.53 -17.94 2.57
N GLY A 148 18.29 -17.90 1.48
CA GLY A 148 19.40 -18.82 1.23
C GLY A 148 20.59 -18.66 2.19
N ALA A 149 20.74 -17.47 2.79
CA ALA A 149 21.78 -17.18 3.78
C ALA A 149 21.29 -17.31 5.23
N LEU A 150 20.02 -17.64 5.45
CA LEU A 150 19.45 -17.82 6.78
C LEU A 150 20.22 -18.91 7.53
N GLN A 151 20.71 -18.57 8.71
CA GLN A 151 21.48 -19.45 9.60
C GLN A 151 21.12 -19.13 11.05
N GLN A 152 21.21 -20.14 11.92
CA GLN A 152 21.02 -19.97 13.35
C GLN A 152 22.00 -18.96 13.97
N GLU A 153 21.61 -18.40 15.11
CA GLU A 153 22.46 -17.58 15.96
C GLU A 153 23.71 -18.35 16.40
N ILE A 154 24.82 -17.64 16.54
CA ILE A 154 26.04 -18.19 17.11
C ILE A 154 25.81 -18.47 18.59
N THR A 155 25.90 -19.75 18.98
CA THR A 155 25.55 -20.25 20.32
C THR A 155 26.27 -19.49 21.44
N ASN A 156 27.53 -19.09 21.23
CA ASN A 156 28.31 -18.37 22.23
C ASN A 156 27.93 -16.89 22.42
N ARG A 157 27.04 -16.35 21.58
CA ARG A 157 26.49 -14.99 21.68
C ARG A 157 25.01 -14.98 22.09
N SER A 158 24.43 -16.16 22.30
CA SER A 158 23.03 -16.25 22.69
C SER A 158 22.82 -15.77 24.12
N HIS A 159 21.77 -14.97 24.32
CA HIS A 159 21.44 -14.32 25.60
C HIS A 159 19.94 -14.52 25.94
N GLY A 160 19.44 -15.73 25.71
CA GLY A 160 18.02 -16.07 25.80
C GLY A 160 17.27 -15.73 24.51
N SER A 161 16.02 -16.13 24.42
CA SER A 161 15.07 -15.94 23.30
C SER A 161 13.72 -15.46 23.82
N SER A 162 13.00 -14.65 23.04
CA SER A 162 11.56 -14.39 23.22
C SER A 162 11.01 -13.64 22.00
N LEU A 163 9.75 -13.92 21.64
CA LEU A 163 9.07 -13.22 20.56
C LEU A 163 8.86 -11.73 20.89
N GLU A 164 8.67 -11.41 22.16
CA GLU A 164 8.40 -10.08 22.69
C GLU A 164 9.51 -9.08 22.35
N ARG A 165 10.74 -9.54 22.15
CA ARG A 165 11.85 -8.67 21.70
C ARG A 165 11.62 -8.07 20.32
N ALA A 166 10.89 -8.76 19.45
CA ALA A 166 10.55 -8.23 18.12
C ALA A 166 9.44 -7.18 18.19
N LEU A 167 8.60 -7.21 19.23
CA LEU A 167 7.38 -6.42 19.31
C LEU A 167 7.62 -4.90 19.24
N PRO A 168 8.59 -4.28 19.96
CA PRO A 168 8.84 -2.85 19.82
C PRO A 168 9.26 -2.43 18.40
N LEU A 169 10.16 -3.20 17.78
CA LEU A 169 10.64 -2.93 16.42
C LEU A 169 9.53 -3.14 15.39
N LEU A 170 8.77 -4.23 15.52
CA LEU A 170 7.65 -4.53 14.63
C LEU A 170 6.58 -3.45 14.75
N THR A 171 6.23 -3.03 15.96
CA THR A 171 5.26 -1.95 16.22
C THR A 171 5.67 -0.64 15.55
N GLN A 172 6.92 -0.23 15.75
CA GLN A 172 7.46 0.95 15.10
C GLN A 172 7.40 0.83 13.57
N THR A 173 7.75 -0.35 13.04
CA THR A 173 7.79 -0.61 11.60
C THR A 173 6.41 -0.53 10.97
N LEU A 174 5.44 -1.27 11.53
CA LEU A 174 4.09 -1.36 11.00
C LEU A 174 3.34 -0.05 11.14
N THR A 175 3.48 0.65 12.28
CA THR A 175 2.85 1.96 12.50
C THR A 175 3.39 3.00 11.52
N ALA A 176 4.73 3.05 11.32
CA ALA A 176 5.32 3.97 10.35
C ALA A 176 4.87 3.69 8.91
N ALA A 177 4.73 2.41 8.55
CA ALA A 177 4.21 2.01 7.25
C ALA A 177 2.70 2.32 7.09
N ALA A 178 1.91 2.16 8.16
CA ALA A 178 0.50 2.54 8.22
C ALA A 178 0.31 4.04 8.00
N ASP A 179 1.15 4.86 8.62
CA ASP A 179 1.13 6.31 8.47
C ASP A 179 1.56 6.76 7.06
N SER A 180 2.59 6.11 6.48
CA SER A 180 3.11 6.50 5.17
C SER A 180 2.22 6.07 4.00
N SER A 181 1.63 4.88 4.09
CA SER A 181 0.92 4.22 2.99
C SER A 181 -0.38 3.55 3.47
N PRO A 182 -1.36 4.33 3.98
CA PRO A 182 -2.57 3.80 4.60
C PRO A 182 -3.51 3.02 3.64
N GLU A 183 -3.21 2.95 2.35
CA GLU A 183 -3.92 2.15 1.35
C GLU A 183 -3.33 0.74 1.16
N ASP A 184 -2.11 0.50 1.63
CA ASP A 184 -1.42 -0.78 1.45
C ASP A 184 -1.97 -1.84 2.43
N ALA A 185 -2.05 -3.09 1.95
CA ALA A 185 -2.33 -4.26 2.77
C ALA A 185 -1.04 -4.73 3.43
N ARG A 186 -1.07 -5.03 4.72
CA ARG A 186 0.07 -5.48 5.52
C ARG A 186 -0.20 -6.90 6.00
N LEU A 187 0.58 -7.84 5.46
CA LEU A 187 0.60 -9.21 5.93
C LEU A 187 1.80 -9.41 6.85
N VAL A 188 1.59 -10.01 8.02
CA VAL A 188 2.66 -10.33 8.97
C VAL A 188 2.77 -11.85 9.09
N TYR A 189 3.96 -12.37 8.82
CA TYR A 189 4.28 -13.76 9.07
C TYR A 189 5.31 -13.83 10.20
N ILE A 190 4.97 -14.55 11.26
CA ILE A 190 5.87 -14.83 12.38
C ILE A 190 6.29 -16.30 12.27
N LEU A 191 7.59 -16.57 12.22
CA LEU A 191 8.16 -17.90 12.06
C LEU A 191 9.06 -18.18 13.24
N SER A 192 8.59 -18.96 14.22
CA SER A 192 9.28 -19.21 15.48
C SER A 192 8.82 -20.52 16.11
N ASP A 193 9.56 -21.03 17.09
CA ASP A 193 9.10 -22.09 17.97
C ASP A 193 8.44 -21.56 19.26
N GLY A 194 8.43 -20.24 19.46
CA GLY A 194 7.79 -19.57 20.60
C GLY A 194 8.53 -19.73 21.93
N GLU A 195 9.66 -20.45 21.95
CA GLU A 195 10.34 -20.80 23.18
C GLU A 195 11.01 -19.54 23.79
N ALA A 196 10.56 -19.14 24.98
CA ALA A 196 11.14 -18.03 25.71
C ALA A 196 12.16 -18.50 26.76
N THR A 197 13.39 -18.02 26.68
CA THR A 197 14.51 -18.36 27.57
C THR A 197 15.22 -17.12 28.14
N ASP A 198 14.56 -15.97 28.09
CA ASP A 198 15.12 -14.67 28.47
C ASP A 198 14.68 -14.15 29.85
N ASP A 199 14.09 -15.03 30.66
CA ASP A 199 13.55 -14.69 31.98
C ASP A 199 12.55 -13.51 31.98
N GLY A 200 11.87 -13.27 30.85
CA GLY A 200 10.87 -12.21 30.69
C GLY A 200 11.46 -10.84 30.32
N ALA A 201 12.75 -10.74 30.02
CA ALA A 201 13.39 -9.48 29.64
C ALA A 201 12.73 -8.80 28.43
N GLY A 202 12.37 -9.57 27.40
CA GLY A 202 11.66 -9.06 26.22
C GLY A 202 10.28 -8.50 26.56
N ALA A 203 9.54 -9.18 27.45
CA ALA A 203 8.23 -8.72 27.91
C ALA A 203 8.35 -7.40 28.71
N ASP A 204 9.37 -7.28 29.56
CA ASP A 204 9.66 -6.05 30.31
C ASP A 204 10.02 -4.88 29.36
N GLU A 205 10.81 -5.13 28.32
CA GLU A 205 11.15 -4.15 27.29
C GLU A 205 9.92 -3.69 26.50
N ALA A 206 9.07 -4.63 26.07
CA ALA A 206 7.81 -4.32 25.39
C ALA A 206 6.87 -3.50 26.28
N ALA A 207 6.74 -3.87 27.56
CA ALA A 207 5.95 -3.11 28.53
C ALA A 207 6.50 -1.70 28.75
N ALA A 208 7.82 -1.52 28.83
CA ALA A 208 8.46 -0.22 28.96
C ALA A 208 8.27 0.66 27.71
N ALA A 209 8.24 0.05 26.52
CA ALA A 209 7.91 0.73 25.27
C ALA A 209 6.41 1.02 25.11
N GLY A 210 5.56 0.43 25.94
CA GLY A 210 4.10 0.55 25.87
C GLY A 210 3.50 -0.19 24.68
N THR A 211 4.19 -1.20 24.16
CA THR A 211 3.80 -1.98 22.98
C THR A 211 3.17 -3.31 23.37
N SER A 212 2.10 -3.72 22.68
CA SER A 212 1.45 -5.03 22.85
C SER A 212 1.06 -5.63 21.50
N TRP A 213 0.93 -6.95 21.41
CA TRP A 213 0.52 -7.65 20.19
C TRP A 213 -0.87 -7.18 19.72
N GLU A 214 -1.79 -6.91 20.65
CA GLU A 214 -3.15 -6.44 20.34
C GLU A 214 -3.17 -5.06 19.67
N GLN A 215 -2.18 -4.20 19.93
CA GLN A 215 -2.08 -2.90 19.25
C GLN A 215 -1.81 -3.06 17.76
N LEU A 216 -1.15 -4.17 17.37
CA LEU A 216 -0.82 -4.42 15.97
C LEU A 216 -2.00 -4.95 15.17
N ALA A 217 -3.02 -5.53 15.82
CA ALA A 217 -4.23 -5.99 15.15
C ALA A 217 -4.95 -4.89 14.34
N GLU A 218 -4.78 -3.61 14.70
CA GLU A 218 -5.37 -2.49 13.95
C GLU A 218 -4.65 -2.18 12.62
N VAL A 219 -3.37 -2.57 12.51
CA VAL A 219 -2.51 -2.26 11.36
C VAL A 219 -2.08 -3.50 10.57
N VAL A 220 -2.33 -4.70 11.10
CA VAL A 220 -2.12 -5.98 10.44
C VAL A 220 -3.43 -6.41 9.78
N ASP A 221 -3.35 -6.67 8.49
CA ASP A 221 -4.51 -7.03 7.69
C ASP A 221 -4.64 -8.55 7.51
N GLY A 222 -3.55 -9.29 7.71
CA GLY A 222 -3.56 -10.76 7.66
C GLY A 222 -2.16 -11.36 7.82
N GLY A 223 -2.03 -12.62 7.45
CA GLY A 223 -0.80 -13.40 7.58
C GLY A 223 -0.99 -14.61 8.48
N ALA A 224 0.10 -15.10 9.08
CA ALA A 224 0.06 -16.27 9.94
C ALA A 224 1.22 -16.31 10.94
N VAL A 225 0.97 -16.95 12.09
CA VAL A 225 2.03 -17.44 12.97
C VAL A 225 2.31 -18.90 12.62
N LEU A 226 3.53 -19.17 12.16
CA LEU A 226 4.02 -20.50 11.80
C LEU A 226 4.92 -21.00 12.94
N GLY A 227 4.41 -21.96 13.70
CA GLY A 227 5.10 -22.57 14.83
C GLY A 227 5.96 -23.75 14.40
N TYR A 228 7.25 -23.77 14.69
CA TYR A 228 8.14 -24.87 14.24
C TYR A 228 8.53 -25.81 15.37
N GLY A 229 8.51 -27.11 15.10
CA GLY A 229 8.99 -28.14 16.01
C GLY A 229 7.91 -29.17 16.38
N THR A 230 8.29 -30.15 17.16
CA THR A 230 7.40 -31.24 17.59
C THR A 230 7.16 -31.20 19.10
N GLU A 231 6.08 -31.81 19.58
CA GLU A 231 5.81 -31.94 21.03
C GLU A 231 6.93 -32.69 21.78
N SER A 232 7.64 -33.59 21.11
CA SER A 232 8.80 -34.28 21.68
C SER A 232 10.06 -33.41 21.76
N GLY A 233 10.07 -32.29 21.05
CA GLY A 233 11.24 -31.44 20.88
C GLY A 233 12.36 -32.09 20.06
N GLY A 234 13.45 -31.35 19.91
CA GLY A 234 14.63 -31.79 19.20
C GLY A 234 15.92 -31.30 19.85
N SER A 235 16.97 -32.10 19.73
CA SER A 235 18.32 -31.69 20.15
C SER A 235 18.91 -30.68 19.16
N MET A 236 19.68 -29.72 19.66
CA MET A 236 20.25 -28.63 18.85
C MET A 236 21.77 -28.76 18.76
N ARG A 237 22.33 -28.57 17.57
CA ARG A 237 23.78 -28.45 17.40
C ARG A 237 24.27 -27.05 17.75
N ALA A 238 25.45 -26.98 18.37
CA ALA A 238 26.13 -25.73 18.60
C ALA A 238 26.59 -25.13 17.26
N PHE A 239 26.57 -23.80 17.16
CA PHE A 239 27.09 -23.07 16.01
C PHE A 239 28.08 -22.01 16.49
N ASP A 240 29.31 -22.08 15.99
CA ASP A 240 30.39 -21.15 16.34
C ASP A 240 30.63 -20.08 15.27
N GLY A 241 29.83 -20.07 14.20
CA GLY A 241 30.01 -19.20 13.03
C GLY A 241 30.89 -19.81 11.93
N SER A 242 31.46 -21.00 12.15
CA SER A 242 32.09 -21.80 11.10
C SER A 242 31.03 -22.72 10.46
N GLY A 243 30.99 -22.78 9.13
CA GLY A 243 30.11 -23.71 8.40
C GLY A 243 30.61 -25.15 8.46
N SER A 244 31.02 -25.62 9.63
CA SER A 244 31.53 -26.97 9.83
C SER A 244 30.38 -27.94 10.07
N ASP A 245 30.29 -28.95 9.21
CA ASP A 245 29.34 -30.05 9.40
C ASP A 245 29.75 -30.88 10.62
N GLY A 246 28.79 -31.18 11.49
CA GLY A 246 28.99 -32.11 12.63
C GLY A 246 29.43 -31.46 13.93
N ALA A 247 29.04 -30.21 14.19
CA ALA A 247 29.18 -29.61 15.52
C ALA A 247 28.49 -30.45 16.60
N ASP A 248 29.05 -30.41 17.82
CA ASP A 248 28.51 -31.11 18.98
C ASP A 248 27.14 -30.54 19.37
N TYR A 249 26.31 -31.36 20.01
CA TYR A 249 25.05 -30.89 20.58
C TYR A 249 25.30 -29.90 21.72
N ILE A 250 24.41 -28.92 21.84
CA ILE A 250 24.31 -28.07 23.02
C ILE A 250 23.97 -28.98 24.20
N VAL A 251 24.70 -28.82 25.31
CA VAL A 251 24.53 -29.64 26.51
C VAL A 251 23.73 -28.85 27.54
N ASP A 252 22.72 -29.50 28.10
CA ASP A 252 21.96 -28.95 29.22
C ASP A 252 22.85 -28.98 30.49
N PRO A 253 23.12 -27.83 31.12
CA PRO A 253 23.99 -27.75 32.30
C PRO A 253 23.43 -28.48 33.53
N GLU A 254 22.12 -28.73 33.60
CA GLU A 254 21.50 -29.40 34.75
C GLU A 254 21.64 -30.93 34.65
N THR A 255 21.42 -31.49 33.47
CA THR A 255 21.43 -32.94 33.23
C THR A 255 22.78 -33.45 32.73
N GLY A 256 23.55 -32.62 32.02
CA GLY A 256 24.76 -33.01 31.31
C GLY A 256 24.50 -33.80 30.02
N GLU A 257 23.23 -33.91 29.61
CA GLU A 257 22.80 -34.54 28.36
C GLU A 257 22.57 -33.49 27.27
N ALA A 258 22.25 -33.93 26.04
CA ALA A 258 21.93 -32.99 24.97
C ALA A 258 20.67 -32.18 25.35
N ALA A 259 20.75 -30.86 25.25
CA ALA A 259 19.64 -29.96 25.46
C ALA A 259 18.57 -30.19 24.38
N VAL A 260 17.32 -30.30 24.81
CA VAL A 260 16.15 -30.50 23.94
C VAL A 260 15.31 -29.23 23.97
N SER A 261 15.07 -28.64 22.80
CA SER A 261 14.15 -27.51 22.66
C SER A 261 12.76 -28.02 22.32
N VAL A 262 11.74 -27.48 22.98
CA VAL A 262 10.32 -27.82 22.75
C VAL A 262 9.57 -26.55 22.40
N PRO A 263 8.77 -26.52 21.32
CA PRO A 263 8.02 -25.32 20.96
C PRO A 263 6.96 -24.97 21.99
N ASP A 264 6.81 -23.68 22.29
CA ASP A 264 5.71 -23.15 23.08
C ASP A 264 4.51 -22.81 22.18
N THR A 265 3.70 -23.83 21.90
CA THR A 265 2.51 -23.69 21.06
C THR A 265 1.44 -22.81 21.68
N ALA A 266 1.41 -22.68 23.01
CA ALA A 266 0.46 -21.83 23.70
C ALA A 266 0.80 -20.35 23.52
N GLU A 267 2.09 -20.01 23.62
CA GLU A 267 2.57 -18.65 23.34
C GLU A 267 2.31 -18.26 21.88
N LEU A 268 2.64 -19.12 20.93
CA LEU A 268 2.40 -18.86 19.50
C LEU A 268 0.92 -18.66 19.17
N GLN A 269 0.03 -19.47 19.77
CA GLN A 269 -1.42 -19.30 19.64
C GLN A 269 -1.87 -17.97 20.25
N SER A 270 -1.35 -17.60 21.41
CA SER A 270 -1.66 -16.32 22.09
C SER A 270 -1.29 -15.12 21.21
N VAL A 271 -0.10 -15.14 20.61
CA VAL A 271 0.35 -14.10 19.66
C VAL A 271 -0.55 -14.03 18.43
N ALA A 272 -0.92 -15.18 17.86
CA ALA A 272 -1.81 -15.25 16.71
C ALA A 272 -3.21 -14.68 17.01
N ASP A 273 -3.77 -15.05 18.17
CA ASP A 273 -5.06 -14.56 18.64
C ASP A 273 -5.03 -13.04 18.89
N ALA A 274 -3.95 -12.53 19.49
CA ALA A 274 -3.76 -11.10 19.74
C ALA A 274 -3.66 -10.29 18.44
N LEU A 275 -3.04 -10.85 17.40
CA LEU A 275 -2.94 -10.25 16.06
C LEU A 275 -4.19 -10.45 15.20
N GLY A 276 -5.08 -11.38 15.57
CA GLY A 276 -6.24 -11.77 14.78
C GLY A 276 -5.87 -12.54 13.50
N ILE A 277 -4.76 -13.28 13.50
CA ILE A 277 -4.27 -14.09 12.37
C ILE A 277 -4.24 -15.58 12.72
N THR A 278 -4.08 -16.44 11.72
CA THR A 278 -4.09 -17.89 11.93
C THR A 278 -2.77 -18.39 12.51
N TYR A 279 -2.83 -19.30 13.48
CA TYR A 279 -1.70 -20.10 13.92
C TYR A 279 -1.69 -21.46 13.21
N LEU A 280 -0.51 -21.88 12.72
CA LEU A 280 -0.30 -23.19 12.10
C LEU A 280 0.97 -23.81 12.68
N GLN A 281 0.86 -25.03 13.22
CA GLN A 281 2.02 -25.81 13.62
C GLN A 281 2.67 -26.46 12.40
N ARG A 282 3.99 -26.41 12.34
CA ARG A 282 4.87 -26.87 11.26
C ARG A 282 5.85 -27.89 11.83
N THR A 283 5.69 -29.13 11.42
CA THR A 283 6.51 -30.26 11.87
C THR A 283 7.30 -30.88 10.71
N GLY A 284 6.98 -30.53 9.47
CA GLY A 284 7.50 -31.15 8.25
C GLY A 284 6.85 -32.48 7.91
N SER A 285 5.83 -32.91 8.67
CA SER A 285 5.09 -34.16 8.46
C SER A 285 3.60 -33.94 8.63
N ASP A 286 2.81 -34.23 7.59
CA ASP A 286 1.36 -34.03 7.59
C ASP A 286 0.90 -32.58 7.89
N ASP A 287 1.78 -31.61 7.65
CA ASP A 287 1.46 -30.19 7.82
C ASP A 287 0.41 -29.71 6.79
N ASP A 288 -0.36 -28.69 7.18
CA ASP A 288 -1.25 -27.99 6.25
C ASP A 288 -0.47 -27.45 5.03
N PRO A 289 -1.08 -27.46 3.83
CA PRO A 289 -0.40 -26.96 2.63
C PRO A 289 -0.12 -25.46 2.75
N ALA A 290 0.95 -24.99 2.09
CA ALA A 290 1.35 -23.58 2.12
C ALA A 290 0.23 -22.61 1.69
N SER A 291 -0.64 -23.05 0.77
CA SER A 291 -1.84 -22.32 0.35
C SER A 291 -2.72 -21.88 1.51
N THR A 292 -2.73 -22.59 2.64
CA THR A 292 -3.52 -22.23 3.83
C THR A 292 -3.13 -20.87 4.39
N PHE A 293 -1.84 -20.50 4.31
CA PHE A 293 -1.35 -19.20 4.78
C PHE A 293 -0.92 -18.25 3.66
N THR A 294 -0.84 -18.71 2.41
CA THR A 294 -0.51 -17.86 1.24
C THR A 294 -1.69 -17.46 0.37
N ASP A 295 -2.79 -18.22 0.35
CA ASP A 295 -4.00 -17.87 -0.42
C ASP A 295 -4.94 -17.03 0.45
N GLN A 296 -4.41 -15.94 1.01
CA GLN A 296 -5.21 -14.97 1.76
C GLN A 296 -6.06 -14.15 0.77
N ASP A 297 -7.36 -14.04 1.02
CA ASP A 297 -8.26 -13.16 0.26
C ASP A 297 -7.94 -11.68 0.60
N VAL A 298 -6.86 -11.16 0.03
CA VAL A 298 -6.39 -9.78 0.24
C VAL A 298 -7.48 -8.77 -0.13
N GLU A 299 -8.33 -9.07 -1.13
CA GLU A 299 -9.52 -8.28 -1.45
C GLU A 299 -10.56 -8.22 -0.32
N GLN A 300 -10.78 -9.33 0.41
CA GLN A 300 -11.74 -9.37 1.53
C GLN A 300 -11.18 -8.64 2.74
N VAL A 301 -9.90 -8.88 3.03
CA VAL A 301 -9.11 -8.23 4.08
C VAL A 301 -9.10 -6.70 3.92
N LEU A 302 -8.91 -6.20 2.70
CA LEU A 302 -9.01 -4.76 2.39
C LEU A 302 -10.45 -4.23 2.39
N SER A 303 -11.46 -5.10 2.34
CA SER A 303 -12.87 -4.71 2.32
C SER A 303 -13.53 -4.60 3.70
N ASP A 304 -13.00 -5.31 4.72
CA ASP A 304 -13.57 -5.37 6.08
C ASP A 304 -12.89 -4.43 7.10
N GLY A 305 -11.61 -4.06 6.94
CA GLY A 305 -10.83 -3.44 8.03
C GLY A 305 -10.64 -1.91 8.02
N ARG A 306 -10.63 -1.24 6.87
CA ARG A 306 -10.38 0.21 6.79
C ARG A 306 -11.40 0.87 5.88
N GLU A 307 -12.34 1.60 6.49
CA GLU A 307 -13.26 2.48 5.77
C GLU A 307 -12.50 3.45 4.85
N ARG A 308 -12.42 3.07 3.58
CA ARG A 308 -12.60 3.94 2.40
C ARG A 308 -12.18 5.39 2.62
N LYS A 309 -10.90 5.71 2.39
CA LYS A 309 -10.61 6.93 1.62
C LYS A 309 -11.06 6.68 0.19
N ARG A 310 -12.33 7.00 -0.04
CA ARG A 310 -13.02 6.91 -1.33
C ARG A 310 -12.27 7.76 -2.36
N TYR A 311 -11.34 7.16 -3.09
CA TYR A 311 -10.67 7.84 -4.20
C TYR A 311 -11.72 8.24 -5.22
N THR A 312 -11.75 9.54 -5.48
CA THR A 312 -12.73 10.18 -6.32
C THR A 312 -11.98 10.63 -7.57
N THR A 313 -12.10 9.88 -8.67
CA THR A 313 -11.47 10.30 -9.93
C THR A 313 -12.34 11.37 -10.60
N TYR A 314 -11.76 12.55 -10.80
CA TYR A 314 -12.39 13.65 -11.50
C TYR A 314 -12.53 13.33 -13.00
N VAL A 315 -13.76 13.21 -13.48
CA VAL A 315 -14.03 13.00 -14.91
C VAL A 315 -14.26 14.35 -15.58
N VAL A 316 -13.26 15.23 -15.51
CA VAL A 316 -13.36 16.61 -16.04
C VAL A 316 -12.93 16.74 -17.50
N TRP A 317 -12.25 15.74 -18.07
CA TRP A 317 -11.70 15.80 -19.42
C TRP A 317 -12.76 15.97 -20.54
N PRO A 318 -13.95 15.32 -20.52
CA PRO A 318 -14.95 15.52 -21.58
C PRO A 318 -15.52 16.95 -21.54
N LEU A 319 -15.70 17.48 -20.31
CA LEU A 319 -16.14 18.85 -20.10
C LEU A 319 -15.08 19.86 -20.55
N GLY A 320 -13.79 19.56 -20.34
CA GLY A 320 -12.67 20.36 -20.83
C GLY A 320 -12.66 20.48 -22.36
N VAL A 321 -12.94 19.38 -23.08
CA VAL A 321 -13.06 19.39 -24.55
C VAL A 321 -14.23 20.27 -25.02
N ILE A 322 -15.39 20.17 -24.36
CA ILE A 322 -16.55 21.02 -24.65
C ILE A 322 -16.23 22.51 -24.38
N ALA A 323 -15.60 22.82 -23.25
CA ALA A 323 -15.18 24.18 -22.91
C ALA A 323 -14.20 24.76 -23.94
N ALA A 324 -13.21 23.97 -24.37
CA ALA A 324 -12.26 24.38 -25.40
C ALA A 324 -12.95 24.69 -26.74
N GLY A 325 -13.90 23.86 -27.17
CA GLY A 325 -14.69 24.11 -28.39
C GLY A 325 -15.51 25.40 -28.31
N LEU A 326 -16.14 25.66 -27.16
CA LEU A 326 -16.91 26.89 -26.93
C LEU A 326 -16.02 28.15 -26.91
N LEU A 327 -14.82 28.07 -26.33
CA LEU A 327 -13.84 29.17 -26.31
C LEU A 327 -13.32 29.49 -27.71
N ILE A 328 -13.00 28.48 -28.52
CA ILE A 328 -12.59 28.67 -29.92
C ILE A 328 -13.71 29.35 -30.71
N TRP A 329 -14.97 28.97 -30.47
CA TRP A 329 -16.11 29.60 -31.13
C TRP A 329 -16.35 31.05 -30.68
N GLU A 330 -16.17 31.38 -29.40
CA GLU A 330 -16.16 32.76 -28.91
C GLU A 330 -15.06 33.59 -29.60
N GLY A 331 -13.83 33.08 -29.62
CA GLY A 331 -12.71 33.75 -30.28
C GLY A 331 -12.96 34.03 -31.77
N ALA A 332 -13.45 33.03 -32.51
CA ALA A 332 -13.79 33.18 -33.92
C ALA A 332 -14.94 34.17 -34.18
N ALA A 333 -15.86 34.36 -33.23
CA ALA A 333 -16.92 35.36 -33.35
C ALA A 333 -16.42 36.77 -33.03
N LEU A 334 -15.55 36.92 -32.02
CA LEU A 334 -14.92 38.20 -31.69
C LEU A 334 -14.06 38.72 -32.84
N ILE A 335 -13.25 37.84 -33.46
CA ILE A 335 -12.43 38.18 -34.63
C ILE A 335 -13.31 38.63 -35.81
N ARG A 336 -14.46 37.97 -36.03
CA ARG A 336 -15.39 38.37 -37.10
C ARG A 336 -16.05 39.72 -36.82
N ALA A 337 -16.43 39.98 -35.57
CA ALA A 337 -17.00 41.26 -35.18
C ALA A 337 -15.99 42.41 -35.32
N ASP A 338 -14.73 42.20 -34.91
CA ASP A 338 -13.66 43.19 -35.05
C ASP A 338 -13.38 43.51 -36.52
N ARG A 339 -13.32 42.49 -37.39
CA ARG A 339 -13.19 42.70 -38.84
C ARG A 339 -14.35 43.49 -39.44
N ALA A 340 -15.59 43.20 -39.03
CA ALA A 340 -16.76 43.94 -39.50
C ALA A 340 -16.73 45.42 -39.08
N VAL A 341 -16.24 45.73 -37.87
CA VAL A 341 -16.04 47.11 -37.40
C VAL A 341 -14.93 47.80 -38.18
N GLN A 342 -13.82 47.12 -38.47
CA GLN A 342 -12.72 47.67 -39.28
C GLN A 342 -13.15 47.96 -40.72
N ASP A 343 -14.00 47.12 -41.33
CA ASP A 343 -14.53 47.35 -42.68
C ASP A 343 -15.48 48.56 -42.74
N LEU A 344 -16.21 48.87 -41.66
CA LEU A 344 -17.05 50.07 -41.54
C LEU A 344 -16.26 51.35 -41.25
N ALA A 345 -15.08 51.24 -40.63
CA ALA A 345 -14.20 52.35 -40.31
C ALA A 345 -13.27 52.76 -41.47
N ARG A 346 -13.27 52.04 -42.60
CA ARG A 346 -12.50 52.41 -43.79
C ARG A 346 -13.12 53.66 -44.45
N PRO A 347 -12.40 54.78 -44.58
CA PRO A 347 -12.93 55.96 -45.26
C PRO A 347 -13.16 55.65 -46.75
N ALA A 348 -14.33 56.03 -47.27
CA ALA A 348 -14.67 55.90 -48.68
C ALA A 348 -13.68 56.73 -49.52
N VAL A 349 -12.73 56.05 -50.17
CA VAL A 349 -11.85 56.68 -51.15
C VAL A 349 -12.72 57.08 -52.34
N GLY A 350 -12.85 58.40 -52.52
CA GLY A 350 -13.71 59.03 -53.51
C GLY A 350 -13.52 58.50 -54.93
N THR A 351 -14.65 58.24 -55.57
CA THR A 351 -14.84 58.06 -57.01
C THR A 351 -14.14 59.16 -57.80
N ARG A 352 -13.11 58.82 -58.60
CA ARG A 352 -12.65 59.65 -59.70
C ARG A 352 -13.75 59.72 -60.77
N PRO A 353 -14.09 60.89 -61.33
CA PRO A 353 -14.99 60.94 -62.47
C PRO A 353 -14.23 60.56 -63.74
N SER A 354 -14.68 59.49 -64.40
CA SER A 354 -14.41 59.25 -65.82
C SER A 354 -15.48 59.97 -66.65
N GLN A 355 -15.10 60.99 -67.42
CA GLN A 355 -15.85 61.33 -68.63
C GLN A 355 -14.96 61.05 -69.85
N ALA A 356 -15.50 60.21 -70.72
CA ALA A 356 -14.99 59.86 -72.03
C ALA A 356 -15.75 60.65 -73.11
N GLY A 357 -15.08 60.94 -74.22
CA GLY A 357 -15.70 61.12 -75.55
C GLY A 357 -15.58 62.50 -76.20
N GLY A 358 -14.94 62.56 -77.38
CA GLY A 358 -14.88 63.72 -78.31
C GLY A 358 -16.22 64.00 -79.04
N PRO A 359 -16.30 64.65 -80.23
CA PRO A 359 -15.26 64.92 -81.25
C PRO A 359 -15.23 66.37 -81.82
N ARG A 360 -14.10 66.77 -82.43
CA ARG A 360 -13.98 67.33 -83.80
C ARG A 360 -12.52 67.59 -84.15
#